data_AF-A0A917Q5S9-F1
#
_entry.id   AF-A0A917Q5S9-F1
#
_cell.length_a   1.000
_cell.length_b   1.000
_cell.length_c   1.000
_cell.angle_alpha   90.00
_cell.angle_beta   90.00
_cell.angle_gamma   90.00
#
_symmetry.space_group_name_H-M   'P 1'
#
loop_
_entity.id
_entity.type
_entity.pdbx_description
1 polymer ?
#
loop_
_entity_poly.entity_id
_entity_poly.type
_entity_poly.pdbx_seq_one_letter_code
_entity_poly.pdbx_strand_id
1 'polypeptide(L)'
;MPTSDIEELNASMSEIVRSEVAKPNGALPNGHDAHPANGHAANGHAANGHPTPSQVQVPPPPAAAAPREPVRLPRRIPGGFRGLTDDLDRRARDWRAIVRLMEQQRPQLEMAEIERDRLADALGRVVMEVQESGKSLKTMLDTTRSGDVSGDLAAQFTRQVGALEQLEDVTESLIANFILLRSTWEQYARSVIQAQGLRDELKPSAG
;
A
#
# COMPACT_ATOMS: atom_id res chain seq x y z
N MET A 1 -27.03 -15.28 -19.04
CA MET A 1 -25.72 -15.39 -18.37
C MET A 1 -24.65 -14.82 -19.30
N PRO A 2 -24.05 -13.67 -18.98
CA PRO A 2 -22.84 -13.18 -19.64
C PRO A 2 -21.67 -13.25 -18.64
N THR A 3 -20.92 -14.34 -18.63
CA THR A 3 -19.65 -14.46 -17.89
C THR A 3 -18.43 -14.09 -18.76
N SER A 4 -18.64 -13.88 -20.05
CA SER A 4 -17.59 -13.63 -21.04
C SER A 4 -16.83 -12.33 -20.79
N ASP A 5 -17.53 -11.24 -20.45
CA ASP A 5 -16.92 -9.91 -20.35
C ASP A 5 -16.05 -9.76 -19.09
N ILE A 6 -16.36 -10.49 -18.01
CA ILE A 6 -15.60 -10.47 -16.76
C ILE A 6 -14.32 -11.31 -16.89
N GLU A 7 -14.39 -12.45 -17.59
CA GLU A 7 -13.20 -13.29 -17.84
C GLU A 7 -12.23 -12.62 -18.82
N GLU A 8 -12.74 -11.92 -19.84
CA GLU A 8 -11.91 -11.19 -20.81
C GLU A 8 -11.21 -9.97 -20.18
N LEU A 9 -11.88 -9.27 -19.27
CA LEU A 9 -11.25 -8.24 -18.43
C LEU A 9 -10.16 -8.84 -17.52
N ASN A 10 -10.42 -9.99 -16.89
CA ASN A 10 -9.46 -10.62 -15.98
C ASN A 10 -8.20 -11.16 -16.73
N ALA A 11 -8.39 -11.64 -17.97
CA ALA A 11 -7.31 -12.09 -18.84
C ALA A 11 -6.46 -10.92 -19.35
N SER A 12 -7.09 -9.84 -19.84
CA SER A 12 -6.39 -8.62 -20.28
C SER A 12 -5.62 -7.95 -19.14
N MET A 13 -6.15 -8.00 -17.91
CA MET A 13 -5.50 -7.43 -16.72
C MET A 13 -4.27 -8.23 -16.24
N SER A 14 -4.20 -9.53 -16.52
CA SER A 14 -3.05 -10.37 -16.15
C SER A 14 -1.82 -10.14 -17.04
N GLU A 15 -2.00 -9.70 -18.28
CA GLU A 15 -0.90 -9.40 -19.21
C GLU A 15 -0.17 -8.09 -18.85
N ILE A 16 -0.90 -7.08 -18.38
CA ILE A 16 -0.32 -5.77 -18.01
C ILE A 16 0.62 -5.90 -16.81
N VAL A 17 0.24 -6.70 -15.80
CA VAL A 17 1.07 -6.93 -14.60
C VAL A 17 2.30 -7.79 -14.91
N ARG A 18 2.22 -8.72 -15.86
CA ARG A 18 3.37 -9.54 -16.27
C ARG A 18 4.37 -8.79 -17.17
N SER A 19 3.90 -7.80 -17.93
CA SER A 19 4.75 -6.99 -18.81
C SER A 19 5.72 -6.06 -18.06
N GLU A 20 5.35 -5.56 -16.87
CA GLU A 20 6.22 -4.66 -16.09
C GLU A 20 7.27 -5.36 -15.22
N VAL A 21 7.13 -6.66 -14.93
CA VAL A 21 8.06 -7.43 -14.08
C VAL A 21 9.28 -7.99 -14.86
N ALA A 22 9.26 -7.93 -16.19
CA ALA A 22 10.27 -8.56 -17.05
C ALA A 22 11.45 -7.65 -17.48
N LYS A 23 11.94 -6.75 -16.62
CA LYS A 23 13.24 -6.06 -16.84
C LYS A 23 14.24 -6.47 -15.75
N PRO A 24 15.29 -7.24 -16.07
CA PRO A 24 16.22 -7.74 -15.07
C PRO A 24 17.26 -6.69 -14.68
N ASN A 25 17.47 -6.57 -13.36
CA ASN A 25 18.58 -5.85 -12.73
C ASN A 25 19.92 -6.50 -13.09
N GLY A 26 20.90 -5.66 -13.43
CA GLY A 26 22.30 -6.05 -13.56
C GLY A 26 23.07 -5.98 -12.24
N ALA A 27 23.61 -7.13 -11.86
CA ALA A 27 24.91 -7.38 -11.20
C ALA A 27 25.21 -6.85 -9.77
N LEU A 28 25.31 -7.80 -8.84
CA LEU A 28 26.18 -7.76 -7.64
C LEU A 28 27.66 -7.97 -8.04
N PRO A 29 28.64 -7.68 -7.14
CA PRO A 29 29.26 -8.82 -6.43
C PRO A 29 29.73 -8.59 -4.98
N ASN A 30 29.55 -9.66 -4.19
CA ASN A 30 30.40 -10.30 -3.15
C ASN A 30 31.11 -9.57 -1.99
N GLY A 31 31.01 -10.21 -0.82
CA GLY A 31 31.94 -10.22 0.32
C GLY A 31 31.21 -10.52 1.65
N HIS A 32 30.96 -11.78 2.05
CA HIS A 32 31.79 -12.60 2.97
C HIS A 32 32.44 -11.81 4.12
N ASP A 33 31.85 -11.85 5.33
CA ASP A 33 32.30 -12.71 6.45
C ASP A 33 31.90 -12.19 7.86
N ALA A 34 31.66 -13.17 8.74
CA ALA A 34 31.85 -13.18 10.20
C ALA A 34 30.92 -12.39 11.15
N HIS A 35 30.11 -13.17 11.87
CA HIS A 35 29.75 -12.98 13.29
C HIS A 35 31.02 -13.06 14.19
N PRO A 36 31.06 -12.47 15.42
CA PRO A 36 30.22 -12.92 16.53
C PRO A 36 29.77 -11.85 17.54
N ALA A 37 29.05 -12.35 18.53
CA ALA A 37 28.34 -11.67 19.60
C ALA A 37 29.22 -11.25 20.81
N ASN A 38 28.55 -10.52 21.72
CA ASN A 38 28.75 -10.38 23.17
C ASN A 38 29.76 -9.37 23.73
N GLY A 39 29.30 -8.63 24.75
CA GLY A 39 30.15 -7.99 25.75
C GLY A 39 29.54 -6.78 26.46
N HIS A 40 28.73 -7.00 27.50
CA HIS A 40 28.50 -6.04 28.58
C HIS A 40 29.81 -5.78 29.36
N ALA A 41 30.06 -4.53 29.78
CA ALA A 41 30.48 -4.19 31.14
C ALA A 41 30.66 -2.67 31.33
N ALA A 42 30.38 -2.24 32.56
CA ALA A 42 30.30 -0.89 33.07
C ALA A 42 31.64 -0.35 33.63
N ASN A 43 31.54 0.84 34.24
CA ASN A 43 32.52 1.60 35.06
C ASN A 43 33.53 2.44 34.26
N GLY A 44 33.84 3.69 34.62
CA GLY A 44 33.51 4.48 35.81
C GLY A 44 34.68 5.43 36.12
N HIS A 45 34.36 6.66 36.50
CA HIS A 45 35.17 7.62 37.26
C HIS A 45 36.39 8.33 36.62
N ALA A 46 36.15 9.62 36.36
CA ALA A 46 36.78 10.80 36.99
C ALA A 46 38.24 11.19 36.73
N ALA A 47 38.35 12.49 36.40
CA ALA A 47 39.31 13.50 36.91
C ALA A 47 40.43 14.00 35.97
N ASN A 48 40.24 15.27 35.59
CA ASN A 48 41.19 16.39 35.53
C ASN A 48 42.56 16.21 34.84
N GLY A 49 42.71 16.88 33.70
CA GLY A 49 43.99 17.31 33.15
C GLY A 49 43.79 18.46 32.15
N HIS A 50 44.49 19.57 32.36
CA HIS A 50 44.45 20.79 31.55
C HIS A 50 44.65 20.54 30.05
N PRO A 51 43.99 21.32 29.16
CA PRO A 51 44.25 21.25 27.72
C PRO A 51 45.55 21.99 27.36
N THR A 52 46.56 21.26 26.92
CA THR A 52 47.65 21.78 26.09
C THR A 52 47.09 22.22 24.73
N PRO A 53 47.51 23.38 24.16
CA PRO A 53 47.08 23.80 22.84
C PRO A 53 47.73 22.92 21.78
N SER A 54 47.04 21.87 21.35
CA SER A 54 47.37 21.15 20.13
C SER A 54 47.14 22.08 18.95
N GLN A 55 48.22 22.32 18.21
CA GLN A 55 48.28 23.09 16.98
C GLN A 55 47.08 22.76 16.07
N VAL A 56 46.32 23.79 15.70
CA VAL A 56 45.36 23.75 14.59
C VAL A 56 46.18 23.50 13.32
N GLN A 57 46.27 22.24 12.92
CA GLN A 57 46.80 21.87 11.63
C GLN A 57 45.76 22.27 10.59
N VAL A 58 45.92 23.45 10.01
CA VAL A 58 45.13 23.92 8.88
C VAL A 58 45.34 22.91 7.74
N PRO A 59 44.29 22.21 7.26
CA PRO A 59 44.43 21.36 6.09
C PRO A 59 44.88 22.22 4.90
N PRO A 60 45.82 21.74 4.07
CA PRO A 60 46.25 22.48 2.89
C PRO A 60 45.02 22.78 2.02
N PRO A 61 44.98 23.96 1.36
CA PRO A 61 43.86 24.31 0.49
C PRO A 61 43.68 23.19 -0.54
N PRO A 62 42.43 22.72 -0.80
CA PRO A 62 42.21 21.75 -1.85
C PRO A 62 42.82 22.31 -3.13
N ALA A 63 43.74 21.53 -3.71
CA ALA A 63 44.39 21.83 -4.96
C ALA A 63 43.33 22.32 -5.95
N ALA A 64 43.65 23.46 -6.58
CA ALA A 64 42.83 24.20 -7.53
C ALA A 64 41.83 23.27 -8.24
N ALA A 65 40.55 23.43 -7.89
CA ALA A 65 39.46 22.81 -8.61
C ALA A 65 39.72 23.03 -10.11
N ALA A 66 39.83 21.93 -10.85
CA ALA A 66 39.90 21.97 -12.30
C ALA A 66 38.88 23.00 -12.82
N PRO A 67 39.25 23.85 -13.81
CA PRO A 67 38.34 24.85 -14.32
C PRO A 67 37.06 24.13 -14.74
N ARG A 68 35.98 24.36 -13.97
CA ARG A 68 34.65 23.86 -14.32
C ARG A 68 34.37 24.48 -15.68
N GLU A 69 34.38 23.66 -16.72
CA GLU A 69 34.01 24.11 -18.05
C GLU A 69 32.65 24.83 -17.90
N PRO A 70 32.51 26.05 -18.44
CA PRO A 70 31.25 26.76 -18.34
C PRO A 70 30.19 25.87 -18.98
N VAL A 71 29.23 25.41 -18.17
CA VAL A 71 28.07 24.66 -18.63
C VAL A 71 27.42 25.52 -19.72
N ARG A 72 27.69 25.17 -20.98
CA ARG A 72 27.19 25.93 -22.12
C ARG A 72 25.69 25.69 -22.17
N LEU A 73 24.93 26.71 -21.81
CA LEU A 73 23.48 26.72 -21.98
C LEU A 73 23.16 26.30 -23.43
N PRO A 74 22.17 25.41 -23.65
CA PRO A 74 21.77 24.97 -24.97
C PRO A 74 21.58 26.18 -25.88
N ARG A 75 22.24 26.18 -27.05
CA ARG A 75 22.34 27.36 -27.91
C ARG A 75 20.99 27.87 -28.43
N ARG A 76 19.92 27.06 -28.37
CA ARG A 76 18.54 27.45 -28.67
C ARG A 76 17.56 26.61 -27.86
N ILE A 77 16.73 27.26 -27.04
CA ILE A 77 15.51 26.66 -26.49
C ILE A 77 14.50 26.59 -27.64
N PRO A 78 13.94 25.42 -28.02
CA PRO A 78 12.88 25.33 -29.02
C PRO A 78 11.72 26.27 -28.64
N GLY A 79 11.35 27.22 -29.51
CA GLY A 79 10.32 28.23 -29.22
C GLY A 79 10.75 29.38 -28.29
N GLY A 80 12.02 29.44 -27.85
CA GLY A 80 12.54 30.46 -26.94
C GLY A 80 11.93 30.40 -25.55
N PHE A 81 12.08 31.48 -24.76
CA PHE A 81 11.48 31.58 -23.43
C PHE A 81 9.95 31.46 -23.44
N ARG A 82 9.29 31.86 -24.54
CA ARG A 82 7.84 31.71 -24.69
C ARG A 82 7.40 30.25 -24.77
N GLY A 83 8.07 29.43 -25.59
CA GLY A 83 7.80 28.00 -25.66
C GLY A 83 8.06 27.28 -24.33
N LEU A 84 9.08 27.72 -23.57
CA LEU A 84 9.33 27.23 -22.22
C LEU A 84 8.20 27.61 -21.25
N THR A 85 7.71 28.85 -21.30
CA THR A 85 6.56 29.28 -20.48
C THR A 85 5.31 28.49 -20.81
N ASP A 86 4.99 28.30 -22.09
CA ASP A 86 3.81 27.55 -22.52
C ASP A 86 3.88 26.07 -22.06
N ASP A 87 5.06 25.45 -22.13
CA ASP A 87 5.29 24.08 -21.65
C ASP A 87 5.19 23.97 -20.12
N LEU A 88 5.79 24.92 -19.38
CA LEU A 88 5.67 24.99 -17.92
C LEU A 88 4.21 25.20 -17.48
N ASP A 89 3.47 26.08 -18.16
CA ASP A 89 2.07 26.33 -17.87
C ASP A 89 1.20 25.10 -18.13
N ARG A 90 1.44 24.39 -19.24
CA ARG A 90 0.77 23.13 -19.54
C ARG A 90 1.05 22.10 -18.46
N ARG A 91 2.32 21.84 -18.14
CA ARG A 91 2.71 20.88 -17.10
C ARG A 91 2.13 21.26 -15.73
N ALA A 92 2.14 22.54 -15.38
CA ALA A 92 1.57 23.01 -14.13
C ALA A 92 0.05 22.75 -14.05
N ARG A 93 -0.67 22.82 -15.18
CA ARG A 93 -2.10 22.44 -15.24
C ARG A 93 -2.29 20.93 -15.07
N ASP A 94 -1.50 20.13 -15.78
CA ASP A 94 -1.59 18.66 -15.72
C ASP A 94 -1.28 18.15 -14.30
N TRP A 95 -0.23 18.69 -13.66
CA TRP A 95 0.10 18.42 -12.27
C TRP A 95 -1.03 18.79 -11.31
N ARG A 96 -1.61 19.99 -11.44
CA ARG A 96 -2.73 20.43 -10.60
C ARG A 96 -3.96 19.54 -10.77
N ALA A 97 -4.22 19.08 -12.00
CA ALA A 97 -5.35 18.20 -12.28
C ALA A 97 -5.19 16.84 -11.59
N ILE A 98 -4.01 16.22 -11.68
CA ILE A 98 -3.74 14.91 -11.04
C ILE A 98 -3.75 15.02 -9.52
N VAL A 99 -3.14 16.06 -8.94
CA VAL A 99 -3.16 16.27 -7.49
C VAL A 99 -4.60 16.40 -6.99
N ARG A 100 -5.43 17.21 -7.67
CA ARG A 100 -6.84 17.35 -7.33
C ARG A 100 -7.61 16.04 -7.45
N LEU A 101 -7.32 15.23 -8.47
CA LEU A 101 -7.95 13.92 -8.64
C LEU A 101 -7.58 12.97 -7.47
N MET A 102 -6.31 12.93 -7.08
CA MET A 102 -5.85 12.13 -5.94
C MET A 102 -6.50 12.58 -4.63
N GLU A 103 -6.63 13.89 -4.42
CA GLU A 103 -7.34 14.46 -3.26
C GLU A 103 -8.83 14.10 -3.25
N GLN A 104 -9.47 14.01 -4.42
CA GLN A 104 -10.87 13.60 -4.55
C GLN A 104 -11.06 12.09 -4.32
N GLN A 105 -10.11 11.26 -4.73
CA GLN A 105 -10.17 9.80 -4.58
C GLN A 105 -9.88 9.35 -3.15
N ARG A 106 -9.02 10.07 -2.42
CA ARG A 106 -8.56 9.68 -1.09
C ARG A 106 -9.70 9.46 -0.07
N PRO A 107 -10.70 10.34 0.07
CA PRO A 107 -11.82 10.10 0.99
C PRO A 107 -12.65 8.87 0.64
N GLN A 108 -12.77 8.53 -0.65
CA GLN A 108 -13.50 7.34 -1.09
C GLN A 108 -12.76 6.07 -0.68
N LEU A 109 -11.43 6.09 -0.80
CA LEU A 109 -10.55 5.01 -0.36
C LEU A 109 -10.65 4.80 1.15
N GLU A 110 -10.48 5.88 1.92
CA GLU A 110 -10.57 5.86 3.39
C GLU A 110 -11.94 5.35 3.85
N MET A 111 -13.03 5.80 3.22
CA MET A 111 -14.37 5.31 3.52
C MET A 111 -14.54 3.81 3.22
N ALA A 112 -14.04 3.34 2.08
CA ALA A 112 -14.12 1.92 1.71
C ALA A 112 -13.33 1.03 2.70
N GLU A 113 -12.17 1.50 3.16
CA GLU A 113 -11.35 0.82 4.17
C GLU A 113 -12.02 0.78 5.55
N ILE A 114 -12.61 1.90 6.00
CA ILE A 114 -13.39 1.94 7.24
C ILE A 114 -14.56 0.95 7.19
N GLU A 115 -15.27 0.91 6.06
CA GLU A 115 -16.40 -0.01 5.89
C GLU A 115 -15.96 -1.47 5.85
N ARG A 116 -14.81 -1.77 5.23
CA ARG A 116 -14.20 -3.11 5.29
C ARG A 116 -13.98 -3.55 6.73
N ASP A 117 -13.40 -2.68 7.56
CA ASP A 117 -13.09 -3.00 8.96
C ASP A 117 -14.38 -3.20 9.77
N ARG A 118 -15.37 -2.33 9.57
CA ARG A 118 -16.70 -2.47 10.18
C ARG A 118 -17.37 -3.80 9.83
N LEU A 119 -17.30 -4.20 8.56
CA LEU A 119 -17.88 -5.45 8.06
C LEU A 119 -17.10 -6.68 8.54
N ALA A 120 -15.77 -6.60 8.66
CA ALA A 120 -14.95 -7.66 9.25
C ALA A 120 -15.29 -7.89 10.73
N ASP A 121 -15.48 -6.82 11.50
CA ASP A 121 -15.94 -6.89 12.89
C ASP A 121 -17.36 -7.45 13.01
N ALA A 122 -18.24 -7.12 12.06
CA ALA A 122 -19.58 -7.70 11.98
C ALA A 122 -19.52 -9.21 11.68
N LEU A 123 -18.69 -9.62 10.73
CA LEU A 123 -18.49 -11.03 10.38
C LEU A 123 -18.00 -11.83 11.58
N GLY A 124 -17.02 -11.31 12.33
CA GLY A 124 -16.53 -11.96 13.54
C GLY A 124 -17.64 -12.24 14.57
N ARG A 125 -18.54 -11.26 14.78
CA ARG A 125 -19.69 -11.42 15.69
C ARG A 125 -20.71 -12.44 15.19
N VAL A 126 -21.09 -12.37 13.91
CA VAL A 126 -22.09 -13.26 13.33
C VAL A 126 -21.59 -14.71 13.28
N VAL A 127 -20.30 -14.93 12.97
CA VAL A 127 -19.70 -16.26 13.03
C VAL A 127 -19.79 -16.86 14.43
N MET A 128 -19.56 -16.06 15.48
CA MET A 128 -19.74 -16.54 16.85
C MET A 128 -21.19 -16.90 17.16
N GLU A 129 -22.16 -16.10 16.68
CA GLU A 129 -23.58 -16.38 16.86
C GLU A 129 -24.00 -17.68 16.17
N VAL A 130 -23.57 -17.90 14.92
CA VAL A 130 -23.82 -19.14 14.15
C VAL A 130 -23.22 -20.36 14.85
N GLN A 131 -22.03 -20.23 15.43
CA GLN A 131 -21.40 -21.31 16.18
C GLN A 131 -22.17 -21.64 17.46
N GLU A 132 -22.62 -20.62 18.19
CA GLU A 132 -23.34 -20.80 19.45
C GLU A 132 -24.75 -21.36 19.23
N SER A 133 -25.48 -20.87 18.23
CA SER A 133 -26.76 -21.45 17.82
C SER A 133 -26.59 -22.91 17.37
N GLY A 134 -25.50 -23.22 16.66
CA GLY A 134 -25.20 -24.59 16.22
C GLY A 134 -24.93 -25.55 17.39
N LYS A 135 -24.21 -25.11 18.42
CA LYS A 135 -23.99 -25.90 19.65
C LYS A 135 -25.29 -26.11 20.43
N SER A 136 -26.11 -25.07 20.55
CA SER A 136 -27.42 -25.12 21.20
C SER A 136 -28.34 -26.12 20.50
N LEU A 137 -28.47 -26.01 19.18
CA LEU A 137 -29.27 -26.93 18.36
C LEU A 137 -28.77 -28.37 18.48
N LYS A 138 -27.45 -28.60 18.42
CA LYS A 138 -26.86 -29.93 18.60
C LYS A 138 -27.22 -30.53 19.95
N THR A 139 -27.07 -29.76 21.02
CA THR A 139 -27.39 -30.21 22.38
C THR A 139 -28.87 -30.59 22.48
N MET A 140 -29.77 -29.79 21.90
CA MET A 140 -31.20 -30.09 21.89
C MET A 140 -31.52 -31.37 21.09
N LEU A 141 -30.89 -31.57 19.93
CA LEU A 141 -31.05 -32.79 19.14
C LEU A 141 -30.60 -34.05 19.91
N ASP A 142 -29.50 -33.97 20.65
CA ASP A 142 -29.00 -35.09 21.45
C ASP A 142 -29.93 -35.40 22.65
N THR A 143 -30.52 -34.38 23.28
CA THR A 143 -31.56 -34.55 24.32
C THR A 143 -32.82 -35.19 23.74
N THR A 144 -33.30 -34.72 22.58
CA THR A 144 -34.46 -35.31 21.90
C THR A 144 -34.21 -36.76 21.47
N ARG A 145 -33.00 -37.08 20.99
CA ARG A 145 -32.61 -38.47 20.66
C ARG A 145 -32.65 -39.39 21.89
N SER A 146 -32.38 -38.84 23.07
CA SER A 146 -32.44 -39.57 24.34
C SER A 146 -33.87 -39.80 24.84
N GLY A 147 -34.89 -39.38 24.08
CA GLY A 147 -36.30 -39.57 24.38
C GLY A 147 -36.95 -38.39 25.10
N ASP A 148 -36.21 -37.32 25.38
CA ASP A 148 -36.75 -36.11 25.99
C ASP A 148 -37.13 -35.07 24.93
N VAL A 149 -38.43 -35.04 24.59
CA VAL A 149 -39.02 -34.15 23.58
C VAL A 149 -39.54 -32.84 24.21
N SER A 150 -39.12 -32.50 25.43
CA SER A 150 -39.60 -31.28 26.10
C SER A 150 -39.09 -29.96 25.49
N GLY A 151 -38.08 -30.01 24.62
CA GLY A 151 -37.49 -28.84 23.97
C GLY A 151 -38.22 -28.37 22.71
N ASP A 152 -38.32 -27.05 22.54
CA ASP A 152 -38.82 -26.43 21.29
C ASP A 152 -37.74 -26.47 20.19
N LEU A 153 -37.67 -27.61 19.51
CA LEU A 153 -36.71 -27.86 18.44
C LEU A 153 -36.97 -26.95 17.22
N ALA A 154 -38.23 -26.63 16.94
CA ALA A 154 -38.61 -25.77 15.83
C ALA A 154 -38.04 -24.36 16.02
N ALA A 155 -38.14 -23.79 17.22
CA ALA A 155 -37.53 -22.49 17.52
C ALA A 155 -36.00 -22.50 17.37
N GLN A 156 -35.31 -23.58 17.73
CA GLN A 156 -33.85 -23.67 17.53
C GLN A 156 -33.46 -23.73 16.06
N PHE A 157 -34.20 -24.46 15.22
CA PHE A 157 -33.97 -24.45 13.77
C PHE A 157 -34.18 -23.06 13.18
N THR A 158 -35.28 -22.38 13.53
CA THR A 158 -35.54 -21.00 13.08
C THR A 158 -34.42 -20.06 13.50
N ARG A 159 -33.90 -20.20 14.72
CA ARG A 159 -32.76 -19.41 15.19
C ARG A 159 -31.49 -19.71 14.40
N GLN A 160 -31.20 -20.98 14.10
CA GLN A 160 -30.04 -21.37 13.30
C GLN A 160 -30.12 -20.78 11.89
N VAL A 161 -31.30 -20.87 11.25
CA VAL A 161 -31.53 -20.32 9.92
C VAL A 161 -31.30 -18.80 9.93
N GLY A 162 -31.91 -18.08 10.87
CA GLY A 162 -31.73 -16.62 10.96
C GLY A 162 -30.28 -16.19 11.21
N ALA A 163 -29.51 -16.98 11.97
CA ALA A 163 -28.07 -16.71 12.16
C ALA A 163 -27.26 -16.92 10.86
N LEU A 164 -27.62 -17.93 10.06
CA LEU A 164 -26.99 -18.20 8.76
C LEU A 164 -27.37 -17.15 7.71
N GLU A 165 -28.61 -16.66 7.70
CA GLU A 165 -29.05 -15.56 6.85
C GLU A 165 -28.24 -14.28 7.13
N GLN A 166 -28.03 -13.94 8.41
CA GLN A 166 -27.16 -12.82 8.77
C GLN A 166 -25.71 -13.01 8.31
N LEU A 167 -25.21 -14.25 8.31
CA LEU A 167 -23.87 -14.55 7.83
C LEU A 167 -23.77 -14.32 6.32
N GLU A 168 -24.79 -14.72 5.58
CA GLU A 168 -24.90 -14.47 4.15
C GLU A 168 -24.93 -12.96 3.85
N ASP A 169 -25.79 -12.19 4.53
CA ASP A 169 -25.91 -10.73 4.35
C ASP A 169 -24.58 -9.99 4.56
N VAL A 170 -23.85 -10.33 5.64
CA VAL A 170 -22.55 -9.72 5.93
C VAL A 170 -21.52 -10.14 4.89
N THR A 171 -21.56 -11.38 4.42
CA THR A 171 -20.64 -11.89 3.40
C THR A 171 -20.88 -11.21 2.06
N GLU A 172 -22.14 -11.04 1.64
CA GLU A 172 -22.50 -10.29 0.43
C GLU A 172 -21.99 -8.84 0.51
N SER A 173 -22.22 -8.19 1.65
CA SER A 173 -21.74 -6.82 1.90
C SER A 173 -20.21 -6.72 1.82
N LEU A 174 -19.48 -7.70 2.36
CA LEU A 174 -18.02 -7.77 2.26
C LEU A 174 -17.56 -7.93 0.82
N ILE A 175 -18.20 -8.81 0.04
CA ILE A 175 -17.87 -9.03 -1.37
C ILE A 175 -18.05 -7.72 -2.15
N ALA A 176 -19.18 -7.04 -1.96
CA ALA A 176 -19.44 -5.75 -2.60
C ALA A 176 -18.41 -4.69 -2.19
N ASN A 177 -18.04 -4.63 -0.91
CA ASN A 177 -17.01 -3.72 -0.42
C ASN A 177 -15.64 -4.03 -1.03
N PHE A 178 -15.23 -5.30 -1.15
CA PHE A 178 -13.95 -5.65 -1.77
C PHE A 178 -13.86 -5.28 -3.25
N ILE A 179 -14.97 -5.43 -4.00
CA ILE A 179 -15.04 -4.99 -5.39
C ILE A 179 -14.85 -3.46 -5.47
N LEU A 180 -15.56 -2.72 -4.63
CA LEU A 180 -15.43 -1.27 -4.54
C LEU A 180 -14.00 -0.86 -4.17
N LEU A 181 -13.46 -1.42 -3.08
CA LEU A 181 -12.13 -1.13 -2.56
C LEU A 181 -11.06 -1.38 -3.62
N ARG A 182 -11.12 -2.51 -4.32
CA ARG A 182 -10.22 -2.81 -5.43
C ARG A 182 -10.30 -1.75 -6.52
N SER A 183 -11.50 -1.41 -6.97
CA SER A 183 -11.68 -0.42 -8.04
C SER A 183 -11.14 0.97 -7.66
N THR A 184 -11.36 1.40 -6.42
CA THR A 184 -10.88 2.70 -5.91
C THR A 184 -9.37 2.70 -5.76
N TRP A 185 -8.78 1.61 -5.25
CA TRP A 185 -7.33 1.44 -5.18
C TRP A 185 -6.67 1.48 -6.56
N GLU A 186 -7.24 0.77 -7.55
CA GLU A 186 -6.72 0.77 -8.92
C GLU A 186 -6.77 2.17 -9.54
N GLN A 187 -7.86 2.91 -9.35
CA GLN A 187 -7.98 4.29 -9.83
C GLN A 187 -6.96 5.22 -9.15
N TYR A 188 -6.78 5.08 -7.83
CA TYR A 188 -5.80 5.85 -7.08
C TYR A 188 -4.36 5.55 -7.53
N ALA A 189 -4.03 4.27 -7.68
CA ALA A 189 -2.71 3.83 -8.13
C ALA A 189 -2.38 4.35 -9.54
N ARG A 190 -3.35 4.35 -10.46
CA ARG A 190 -3.19 4.95 -11.81
C ARG A 190 -2.87 6.44 -11.72
N SER A 191 -3.56 7.20 -10.85
CA SER A 191 -3.27 8.62 -10.62
C SER A 191 -1.85 8.82 -10.08
N VAL A 192 -1.40 7.96 -9.16
CA VAL A 192 -0.03 7.99 -8.61
C VAL A 192 1.01 7.70 -9.70
N ILE A 193 0.80 6.68 -10.53
CA ILE A 193 1.70 6.34 -11.65
C ILE A 193 1.78 7.52 -12.64
N GLN A 194 0.65 8.14 -12.97
CA GLN A 194 0.62 9.34 -13.82
C GLN A 194 1.41 10.50 -13.21
N ALA A 195 1.24 10.76 -11.91
CA ALA A 195 2.03 11.76 -11.20
C ALA A 195 3.54 11.45 -11.24
N GLN A 196 3.92 10.18 -11.05
CA GLN A 196 5.32 9.75 -11.15
C GLN A 196 5.87 9.95 -12.56
N GLY A 197 5.10 9.60 -13.60
CA GLY A 197 5.47 9.84 -15.00
C GLY A 197 5.78 11.30 -15.28
N LEU A 198 4.91 12.21 -14.86
CA LEU A 198 5.13 13.66 -15.00
C LEU A 198 6.37 14.15 -14.22
N ARG A 199 6.72 13.49 -13.12
CA ARG A 199 7.92 13.82 -12.33
C ARG A 199 9.18 13.33 -13.02
N ASP A 200 9.13 12.14 -13.61
CA ASP A 200 10.29 11.54 -14.27
C ASP A 200 10.61 12.26 -15.60
N GLU A 201 9.60 12.78 -16.30
CA GLU A 201 9.77 13.71 -17.43
C GLU A 201 10.53 15.00 -17.09
N LEU A 202 10.59 15.39 -15.81
CA LEU A 202 11.32 16.56 -15.33
C LEU A 202 12.78 16.26 -14.97
N LYS A 203 13.14 14.99 -14.78
CA LYS A 203 14.53 14.63 -14.50
C LYS A 203 15.34 14.80 -15.78
N PRO A 204 16.44 15.57 -15.78
CA PRO A 204 17.28 15.69 -16.96
C PRO A 204 17.77 14.28 -17.34
N SER A 205 17.56 13.89 -18.59
CA SER A 205 18.22 12.72 -19.15
C SER A 205 19.72 12.99 -19.05
N ALA A 206 20.40 12.39 -18.08
CA ALA A 206 21.85 12.45 -17.98
C ALA A 206 22.41 11.74 -19.23
N GLY A 207 22.78 12.55 -20.22
CA GLY A 207 23.43 12.16 -21.47
C GLY A 207 24.63 13.05 -21.70
#